data_AF-A0A3S8UAK0-F1
#
_entry.id   AF-A0A3S8UAK0-F1
#
_cell.length_a   1.000
_cell.length_b   1.000
_cell.length_c   1.000
_cell.angle_alpha   90.00
_cell.angle_beta   90.00
_cell.angle_gamma   90.00
#
_symmetry.space_group_name_H-M   'P 1'
#
loop_
_entity.id
_entity.type
_entity.pdbx_description
1 polymer ?
#
loop_
_entity_poly.entity_id
_entity_poly.type
_entity_poly.pdbx_seq_one_letter_code
_entity_poly.pdbx_strand_id
1 'polypeptide(L)'
;MKTHAGRGRQEPAVPLRPVGLDRGFQVDGMTAEQVLGRLDAPVLQQGPEMTEWQCIRADHTAMADAGEWADLLEALRFADQDRTMASGGHRVAPLISQGIRAGFDAAISRKDLAAATIELTRFEAVFEMFPEDYVAAHLLAQVQIDLGSAKRAVASEGQLSRDLWAESTAHFEAAEELLDAFDPIEEMSPLLAATRYLLVRGIEDGATLCRDWYEDWCDLDPEDASAHATHAIHMLPDWFGSLAAFEKEARKAAAMTDHATGQAAYAIFHMTARQQLGDMLPTVDLVRFLRALTDYQAATGCQHRANIVASLLTNLMRDYRLCGPTCAYQLTKVRAALSDVLWNRLHEVHLDRWENGADSLAFALGEVFGPALKRGARICRRGTGLGTRVPRN
;
A
#
# COMPACT_ATOMS: atom_id res chain seq x y z
N MET A 1 -46.44 -18.04 -1.36
CA MET A 1 -45.64 -18.11 -0.12
C MET A 1 -44.66 -16.95 -0.15
N LYS A 2 -44.73 -16.05 0.82
CA LYS A 2 -44.01 -14.76 0.83
C LYS A 2 -42.50 -14.99 1.02
N THR A 3 -41.68 -14.42 0.14
CA THR A 3 -40.23 -14.33 0.31
C THR A 3 -39.93 -13.30 1.39
N HIS A 4 -39.43 -13.75 2.53
CA HIS A 4 -38.91 -12.88 3.58
C HIS A 4 -37.57 -12.32 3.12
N ALA A 5 -37.54 -11.02 2.85
CA ALA A 5 -36.31 -10.24 2.78
C ALA A 5 -35.56 -10.38 4.12
N GLY A 6 -34.40 -11.03 4.08
CA GLY A 6 -33.48 -11.10 5.21
C GLY A 6 -32.97 -9.69 5.52
N ARG A 7 -33.33 -9.21 6.72
CA ARG A 7 -32.71 -8.02 7.33
C ARG A 7 -31.20 -8.22 7.37
N GLY A 8 -30.45 -7.28 6.79
CA GLY A 8 -29.00 -7.21 6.92
C GLY A 8 -28.61 -7.32 8.39
N ARG A 9 -27.87 -8.37 8.70
CA ARG A 9 -27.26 -8.59 10.01
C ARG A 9 -26.25 -7.46 10.16
N GLN A 10 -26.55 -6.47 11.00
CA GLN A 10 -25.53 -5.49 11.40
C GLN A 10 -24.39 -6.29 12.02
N GLU A 11 -23.21 -6.21 11.42
CA GLU A 11 -21.99 -6.69 12.05
C GLU A 11 -21.89 -6.10 13.47
N PRO A 12 -21.38 -6.86 14.44
CA PRO A 12 -21.29 -6.39 15.82
C PRO A 12 -20.57 -5.03 15.85
N ALA A 13 -21.20 -4.04 16.50
CA ALA A 13 -20.68 -2.70 16.59
C ALA A 13 -19.24 -2.73 17.09
N VAL A 14 -18.32 -2.28 16.24
CA VAL A 14 -16.91 -2.22 16.55
C VAL A 14 -16.72 -1.29 17.75
N PRO A 15 -16.12 -1.75 18.87
CA PRO A 15 -15.94 -0.90 20.04
C PRO A 15 -14.93 0.21 19.73
N LEU A 16 -15.43 1.42 19.52
CA LEU A 16 -14.64 2.64 19.36
C LEU A 16 -14.15 3.12 20.73
N ARG A 17 -13.13 2.46 21.27
CA ARG A 17 -12.49 2.90 22.51
C ARG A 17 -11.23 3.70 22.16
N PRO A 18 -11.13 4.97 22.61
CA PRO A 18 -9.88 5.71 22.50
C PRO A 18 -8.78 4.98 23.28
N VAL A 19 -7.58 4.93 22.73
CA VAL A 19 -6.42 4.26 23.37
C VAL A 19 -5.75 5.22 24.37
N GLY A 20 -6.08 6.51 24.31
CA GLY A 20 -5.61 7.51 25.24
C GLY A 20 -4.15 7.88 25.01
N LEU A 21 -3.68 7.73 23.77
CA LEU A 21 -2.39 8.29 23.32
C LEU A 21 -2.42 9.83 23.35
N ASP A 22 -3.63 10.38 23.39
CA ASP A 22 -3.94 11.80 23.31
C ASP A 22 -4.57 12.28 24.63
N ARG A 23 -3.89 12.13 25.78
CA ARG A 23 -4.41 12.48 27.13
C ARG A 23 -4.76 13.96 27.35
N GLY A 24 -4.67 14.80 26.31
CA GLY A 24 -5.10 16.20 26.30
C GLY A 24 -6.01 16.58 25.12
N PHE A 25 -6.49 15.61 24.33
CA PHE A 25 -7.35 15.88 23.18
C PHE A 25 -8.69 16.49 23.63
N GLN A 26 -8.80 17.80 23.46
CA GLN A 26 -10.05 18.53 23.45
C GLN A 26 -10.13 19.31 22.15
N VAL A 27 -10.59 18.68 21.08
CA VAL A 27 -11.05 19.49 19.95
C VAL A 27 -12.34 20.13 20.39
N ASP A 28 -12.26 21.45 20.51
CA ASP A 28 -13.43 22.27 20.71
C ASP A 28 -14.14 21.98 22.06
N GLY A 29 -13.42 21.47 23.06
CA GLY A 29 -13.94 21.15 24.40
C GLY A 29 -14.65 19.79 24.51
N MET A 30 -14.64 18.98 23.45
CA MET A 30 -15.16 17.60 23.46
C MET A 30 -14.04 16.58 23.63
N THR A 31 -14.29 15.53 24.41
CA THR A 31 -13.38 14.38 24.50
C THR A 31 -13.51 13.48 23.27
N ALA A 32 -12.49 12.64 23.01
CA ALA A 32 -12.53 11.67 21.91
C ALA A 32 -13.76 10.75 22.01
N GLU A 33 -14.08 10.26 23.21
CA GLU A 33 -15.26 9.44 23.46
C GLU A 33 -16.58 10.16 23.14
N GLN A 34 -16.68 11.46 23.47
CA GLN A 34 -17.85 12.26 23.14
C GLN A 34 -18.00 12.47 21.63
N VAL A 35 -16.91 12.61 20.88
CA VAL A 35 -16.93 12.72 19.42
C VAL A 35 -17.33 11.38 18.80
N LEU A 36 -16.67 10.28 19.19
CA LEU A 36 -16.94 8.94 18.66
C LEU A 36 -18.36 8.45 18.98
N GLY A 37 -18.90 8.79 20.16
CA GLY A 37 -20.29 8.49 20.53
C GLY A 37 -21.35 9.19 19.66
N ARG A 38 -20.94 10.13 18.80
CA ARG A 38 -21.79 10.82 17.82
C ARG A 38 -21.64 10.25 16.40
N LEU A 39 -20.79 9.26 16.17
CA LEU A 39 -20.62 8.61 14.87
C LEU A 39 -21.65 7.49 14.68
N ASP A 40 -22.54 7.67 13.71
CA ASP A 40 -23.57 6.71 13.26
C ASP A 40 -23.21 6.07 11.90
N ALA A 41 -22.13 6.52 11.25
CA ALA A 41 -21.68 5.93 10.00
C ALA A 41 -21.10 4.52 10.24
N PRO A 42 -21.10 3.62 9.22
CA PRO A 42 -20.47 2.32 9.34
C PRO A 42 -19.00 2.43 9.73
N VAL A 43 -18.60 1.65 10.73
CA VAL A 43 -17.21 1.52 11.16
C VAL A 43 -16.85 0.05 11.23
N LEU A 44 -15.85 -0.32 10.45
CA LEU A 44 -15.31 -1.66 10.34
C LEU A 44 -13.94 -1.69 11.00
N GLN A 45 -13.59 -2.81 11.65
CA GLN A 45 -12.22 -3.03 12.11
C GLN A 45 -11.27 -3.14 10.92
N GLN A 46 -11.71 -3.84 9.89
CA GLN A 46 -10.99 -4.07 8.65
C GLN A 46 -11.96 -3.87 7.49
N GLY A 47 -11.53 -3.15 6.45
CA GLY A 47 -12.34 -2.93 5.24
C GLY A 47 -12.53 -4.20 4.40
N PRO A 48 -13.62 -4.28 3.61
CA PRO A 48 -13.91 -5.43 2.77
C PRO A 48 -12.83 -5.71 1.71
N GLU A 49 -12.14 -4.67 1.22
CA GLU A 49 -11.04 -4.82 0.26
C GLU A 49 -9.90 -5.67 0.84
N MET A 50 -9.55 -5.45 2.11
CA MET A 50 -8.50 -6.25 2.76
C MET A 50 -8.91 -7.71 2.94
N THR A 51 -10.19 -7.97 3.21
CA THR A 51 -10.73 -9.33 3.28
C THR A 51 -10.64 -10.02 1.92
N GLU A 52 -10.99 -9.34 0.84
CA GLU A 52 -10.81 -9.85 -0.53
C GLU A 52 -9.35 -10.25 -0.79
N TRP A 53 -8.39 -9.38 -0.45
CA TRP A 53 -6.97 -9.69 -0.66
C TRP A 53 -6.48 -10.87 0.18
N GLN A 54 -6.99 -11.00 1.41
CA GLN A 54 -6.69 -12.13 2.29
C GLN A 54 -7.27 -13.43 1.73
N CYS A 55 -8.50 -13.42 1.19
CA CYS A 55 -9.10 -14.57 0.52
C CYS A 55 -8.27 -14.99 -0.70
N ILE A 56 -7.91 -14.05 -1.58
CA ILE A 56 -7.06 -14.34 -2.75
C ILE A 56 -5.76 -15.02 -2.29
N ARG A 57 -5.04 -14.45 -1.31
CA ARG A 57 -3.81 -15.08 -0.81
C ARG A 57 -4.07 -16.48 -0.24
N ALA A 58 -5.07 -16.63 0.62
CA ALA A 58 -5.36 -17.89 1.31
C ALA A 58 -5.74 -19.01 0.35
N ASP A 59 -6.55 -18.71 -0.67
CA ASP A 59 -6.96 -19.67 -1.69
C ASP A 59 -5.73 -20.18 -2.46
N HIS A 60 -4.83 -19.29 -2.87
CA HIS A 60 -3.64 -19.67 -3.64
C HIS A 60 -2.52 -20.29 -2.77
N THR A 61 -2.47 -19.98 -1.46
CA THR A 61 -1.68 -20.76 -0.50
C THR A 61 -2.17 -22.21 -0.44
N ALA A 62 -3.48 -22.41 -0.33
CA ALA A 62 -4.06 -23.75 -0.26
C ALA A 62 -3.80 -24.57 -1.54
N MET A 63 -3.90 -23.95 -2.71
CA MET A 63 -3.55 -24.60 -4.00
C MET A 63 -2.07 -24.97 -4.07
N ALA A 64 -1.17 -24.07 -3.65
CA ALA A 64 0.27 -24.35 -3.62
C ALA A 64 0.58 -25.54 -2.70
N ASP A 65 -0.04 -25.59 -1.51
CA ASP A 65 0.14 -26.67 -0.54
C ASP A 65 -0.47 -28.01 -0.99
N ALA A 66 -1.52 -27.96 -1.82
CA ALA A 66 -2.08 -29.12 -2.50
C ALA A 66 -1.23 -29.59 -3.69
N GLY A 67 -0.23 -28.81 -4.12
CA GLY A 67 0.62 -29.12 -5.27
C GLY A 67 -0.05 -28.92 -6.63
N GLU A 68 -1.10 -28.10 -6.69
CA GLU A 68 -1.88 -27.80 -7.91
C GLU A 68 -1.15 -26.80 -8.83
N TRP A 69 0.14 -27.06 -9.12
CA TRP A 69 1.04 -26.10 -9.76
C TRP A 69 0.62 -25.67 -11.16
N ALA A 70 0.09 -26.58 -11.98
CA ALA A 70 -0.34 -26.22 -13.34
C ALA A 70 -1.47 -25.17 -13.33
N ASP A 71 -2.53 -25.43 -12.55
CA ASP A 71 -3.67 -24.52 -12.43
C ASP A 71 -3.26 -23.20 -11.75
N LEU A 72 -2.35 -23.27 -10.79
CA LEU A 72 -1.85 -22.12 -10.05
C LEU A 72 -1.01 -21.18 -10.94
N LEU A 73 -0.12 -21.73 -11.77
CA LEU A 73 0.67 -20.96 -12.73
C LEU A 73 -0.23 -20.37 -13.84
N GLU A 74 -1.23 -21.12 -14.30
CA GLU A 74 -2.23 -20.59 -15.24
C GLU A 74 -3.01 -19.42 -14.64
N ALA A 75 -3.49 -19.54 -13.40
CA ALA A 75 -4.21 -18.47 -12.71
C ALA A 75 -3.33 -17.21 -12.53
N LEU A 76 -2.06 -17.38 -12.15
CA LEU A 76 -1.11 -16.28 -12.01
C LEU A 76 -0.84 -15.58 -13.35
N ARG A 77 -0.60 -16.35 -14.42
CA ARG A 77 -0.37 -15.83 -15.77
C ARG A 77 -1.58 -15.07 -16.30
N PHE A 78 -2.77 -15.64 -16.12
CA PHE A 78 -4.01 -14.99 -16.54
C PHE A 78 -4.21 -13.64 -15.82
N ALA A 79 -4.06 -13.62 -14.50
CA ALA A 79 -4.22 -12.39 -13.72
C ALA A 79 -3.20 -11.31 -14.06
N ASP A 80 -1.98 -11.71 -14.45
CA ASP A 80 -0.91 -10.81 -14.86
C ASP A 80 -1.19 -10.18 -16.24
N GLN A 81 -1.47 -11.02 -17.24
CA GLN A 81 -1.75 -10.56 -18.61
C GLN A 81 -3.04 -9.74 -18.71
N ASP A 82 -4.09 -10.11 -17.95
CA ASP A 82 -5.34 -9.35 -17.87
C ASP A 82 -5.20 -8.06 -17.03
N ARG A 83 -4.10 -7.93 -16.26
CA ARG A 83 -3.88 -6.84 -15.30
C ARG A 83 -5.03 -6.74 -14.31
N THR A 84 -5.61 -7.88 -13.92
CA THR A 84 -6.84 -7.90 -13.12
C THR A 84 -6.64 -7.11 -11.83
N MET A 85 -7.58 -6.22 -11.52
CA MET A 85 -7.53 -5.36 -10.33
C MET A 85 -8.53 -5.83 -9.28
N ALA A 86 -8.04 -6.11 -8.07
CA ALA A 86 -8.86 -6.29 -6.89
C ALA A 86 -9.36 -4.94 -6.36
N SER A 87 -10.37 -4.96 -5.49
CA SER A 87 -10.87 -3.75 -4.83
C SER A 87 -9.74 -3.03 -4.08
N GLY A 88 -9.80 -1.70 -4.01
CA GLY A 88 -8.72 -0.90 -3.42
C GLY A 88 -7.54 -0.60 -4.35
N GLY A 89 -7.52 -1.23 -5.53
CA GLY A 89 -6.58 -0.95 -6.60
C GLY A 89 -5.26 -1.70 -6.47
N HIS A 90 -5.32 -2.94 -5.98
CA HIS A 90 -4.20 -3.87 -6.00
C HIS A 90 -4.35 -4.80 -7.21
N ARG A 91 -3.24 -5.07 -7.91
CA ARG A 91 -3.22 -6.13 -8.93
C ARG A 91 -3.38 -7.50 -8.29
N VAL A 92 -4.16 -8.36 -8.93
CA VAL A 92 -4.44 -9.72 -8.44
C VAL A 92 -3.21 -10.61 -8.55
N ALA A 93 -2.42 -10.52 -9.63
CA ALA A 93 -1.23 -11.34 -9.83
C ALA A 93 -0.21 -11.23 -8.66
N PRO A 94 0.18 -10.03 -8.17
CA PRO A 94 0.99 -9.93 -6.96
C PRO A 94 0.35 -10.54 -5.71
N LEU A 95 -0.98 -10.49 -5.55
CA LEU A 95 -1.68 -11.13 -4.42
C LEU A 95 -1.62 -12.66 -4.52
N ILE A 96 -1.78 -13.21 -5.71
CA ILE A 96 -1.59 -14.64 -5.98
C ILE A 96 -0.15 -15.04 -5.66
N SER A 97 0.84 -14.32 -6.20
CA SER A 97 2.28 -14.55 -5.94
C SER A 97 2.62 -14.54 -4.44
N GLN A 98 2.02 -13.63 -3.67
CA GLN A 98 2.16 -13.62 -2.20
C GLN A 98 1.52 -14.84 -1.54
N GLY A 99 0.34 -15.27 -2.00
CA GLY A 99 -0.31 -16.48 -1.51
C GLY A 99 0.54 -17.73 -1.74
N ILE A 100 1.10 -17.87 -2.94
CA ILE A 100 1.97 -18.98 -3.32
C ILE A 100 3.24 -19.03 -2.45
N ARG A 101 3.85 -17.86 -2.20
CA ARG A 101 5.11 -17.74 -1.43
C ARG A 101 4.91 -17.61 0.08
N ALA A 102 3.69 -17.77 0.60
CA ALA A 102 3.38 -17.50 2.00
C ALA A 102 4.24 -18.30 3.00
N GLY A 103 4.58 -19.56 2.68
CA GLY A 103 5.48 -20.39 3.49
C GLY A 103 6.89 -19.80 3.60
N PHE A 104 7.44 -19.37 2.46
CA PHE A 104 8.73 -18.68 2.39
C PHE A 104 8.71 -17.33 3.11
N ASP A 105 7.70 -16.49 2.86
CA ASP A 105 7.55 -15.18 3.49
C ASP A 105 7.46 -15.30 5.03
N ALA A 106 6.78 -16.34 5.52
CA ALA A 106 6.70 -16.64 6.93
C ALA A 106 8.06 -17.07 7.53
N ALA A 107 8.89 -17.79 6.77
CA ALA A 107 10.26 -18.15 7.19
C ALA A 107 11.17 -16.92 7.27
N ILE A 108 11.16 -16.07 6.24
CA ILE A 108 11.90 -14.79 6.22
C ILE A 108 11.47 -13.89 7.38
N SER A 109 10.17 -13.77 7.63
CA SER A 109 9.64 -12.95 8.73
C SER A 109 10.11 -13.42 10.12
N ARG A 110 10.35 -14.74 10.30
CA ARG A 110 10.91 -15.31 11.53
C ARG A 110 12.44 -15.22 11.59
N LYS A 111 13.10 -14.65 10.57
CA LYS A 111 14.54 -14.70 10.36
C LYS A 111 15.10 -16.14 10.31
N ASP A 112 14.28 -17.08 9.87
CA ASP A 112 14.65 -18.49 9.76
C ASP A 112 15.16 -18.78 8.34
N LEU A 113 16.44 -18.48 8.10
CA LEU A 113 17.06 -18.63 6.79
C LEU A 113 17.13 -20.10 6.34
N ALA A 114 17.17 -21.06 7.28
CA ALA A 114 17.20 -22.48 6.94
C ALA A 114 15.84 -22.94 6.40
N ALA A 115 14.74 -22.55 7.05
CA ALA A 115 13.40 -22.82 6.53
C ALA A 115 13.16 -22.10 5.18
N ALA A 116 13.67 -20.88 5.01
CA ALA A 116 13.58 -20.16 3.75
C ALA A 116 14.31 -20.88 2.61
N THR A 117 15.49 -21.46 2.87
CA THR A 117 16.22 -22.28 1.89
C THR A 117 15.46 -23.57 1.52
N ILE A 118 14.72 -24.18 2.45
CA ILE A 118 13.89 -25.36 2.15
C ILE A 118 12.75 -24.97 1.18
N GLU A 119 12.09 -23.84 1.41
CA GLU A 119 11.07 -23.33 0.50
C GLU A 119 11.66 -22.95 -0.86
N LEU A 120 12.88 -22.39 -0.91
CA LEU A 120 13.58 -22.15 -2.18
C LEU A 120 13.68 -23.42 -3.03
N THR A 121 14.07 -24.56 -2.44
CA THR A 121 14.16 -25.83 -3.18
C THR A 121 12.80 -26.32 -3.71
N ARG A 122 11.70 -25.96 -3.07
CA ARG A 122 10.35 -26.22 -3.61
C ARG A 122 10.12 -25.41 -4.89
N PHE A 123 10.53 -24.14 -4.94
CA PHE A 123 10.41 -23.31 -6.13
C PHE A 123 11.36 -23.73 -7.26
N GLU A 124 12.57 -24.20 -6.91
CA GLU A 124 13.51 -24.81 -7.88
C GLU A 124 12.84 -25.99 -8.58
N ALA A 125 12.23 -26.92 -7.82
CA ALA A 125 11.53 -28.07 -8.38
C ALA A 125 10.31 -27.66 -9.25
N VAL A 126 9.59 -26.60 -8.88
CA VAL A 126 8.50 -26.07 -9.70
C VAL A 126 9.01 -25.53 -11.03
N PHE A 127 10.08 -24.74 -11.01
CA PHE A 127 10.68 -24.23 -12.24
C PHE A 127 11.24 -25.36 -13.12
N GLU A 128 11.86 -26.39 -12.55
CA GLU A 128 12.31 -27.57 -13.30
C GLU A 128 11.18 -28.30 -14.03
N MET A 129 9.96 -28.30 -13.47
CA MET A 129 8.78 -28.86 -14.13
C MET A 129 8.22 -27.96 -15.24
N PHE A 130 8.43 -26.65 -15.15
CA PHE A 130 7.88 -25.63 -16.05
C PHE A 130 8.95 -24.59 -16.47
N PRO A 131 10.06 -25.00 -17.12
CA PRO A 131 11.21 -24.13 -17.34
C PRO A 131 10.94 -23.00 -18.36
N GLU A 132 9.96 -23.18 -19.23
CA GLU A 132 9.56 -22.20 -20.26
C GLU A 132 8.42 -21.28 -19.77
N ASP A 133 8.06 -21.35 -18.49
CA ASP A 133 6.95 -20.58 -17.92
C ASP A 133 7.46 -19.37 -17.14
N TYR A 134 7.28 -18.18 -17.69
CA TYR A 134 7.79 -16.94 -17.10
C TYR A 134 7.24 -16.70 -15.68
N VAL A 135 6.04 -17.18 -15.35
CA VAL A 135 5.48 -17.02 -13.99
C VAL A 135 6.15 -17.96 -12.99
N ALA A 136 6.64 -19.13 -13.43
CA ALA A 136 7.44 -20.02 -12.59
C ALA A 136 8.82 -19.41 -12.34
N ALA A 137 9.44 -18.85 -13.39
CA ALA A 137 10.70 -18.11 -13.28
C ALA A 137 10.58 -16.92 -12.32
N HIS A 138 9.51 -16.14 -12.45
CA HIS A 138 9.16 -15.04 -11.54
C HIS A 138 9.11 -15.48 -10.07
N LEU A 139 8.40 -16.57 -9.76
CA LEU A 139 8.26 -17.06 -8.38
C LEU A 139 9.61 -17.42 -7.78
N LEU A 140 10.43 -18.17 -8.53
CA LEU A 140 11.77 -18.55 -8.10
C LEU A 140 12.67 -17.33 -7.94
N ALA A 141 12.67 -16.42 -8.92
CA ALA A 141 13.47 -15.19 -8.87
C ALA A 141 13.11 -14.31 -7.66
N GLN A 142 11.82 -14.15 -7.32
CA GLN A 142 11.45 -13.38 -6.13
C GLN A 142 11.98 -14.02 -4.84
N VAL A 143 11.90 -15.34 -4.72
CA VAL A 143 12.42 -16.07 -3.55
C VAL A 143 13.94 -15.94 -3.44
N GLN A 144 14.65 -15.98 -4.58
CA GLN A 144 16.09 -15.73 -4.65
C GLN A 144 16.42 -14.28 -4.20
N ILE A 145 15.75 -13.26 -4.76
CA ILE A 145 15.93 -11.84 -4.42
C ILE A 145 15.69 -11.59 -2.93
N ASP A 146 14.61 -12.13 -2.38
CA ASP A 146 14.22 -11.93 -0.99
C ASP A 146 15.19 -12.64 -0.03
N LEU A 147 15.63 -13.85 -0.35
CA LEU A 147 16.62 -14.58 0.46
C LEU A 147 17.99 -13.89 0.41
N GLY A 148 18.43 -13.45 -0.77
CA GLY A 148 19.64 -12.67 -0.96
C GLY A 148 19.61 -11.37 -0.15
N SER A 149 18.47 -10.67 -0.16
CA SER A 149 18.24 -9.45 0.63
C SER A 149 18.27 -9.72 2.13
N ALA A 150 17.63 -10.79 2.60
CA ALA A 150 17.61 -11.17 4.01
C ALA A 150 19.02 -11.52 4.53
N LYS A 151 19.80 -12.27 3.76
CA LYS A 151 21.21 -12.58 4.09
C LYS A 151 22.07 -11.32 4.14
N ARG A 152 21.90 -10.39 3.20
CA ARG A 152 22.60 -9.10 3.19
C ARG A 152 22.29 -8.29 4.45
N ALA A 153 21.02 -8.22 4.85
CA ALA A 153 20.60 -7.52 6.06
C ALA A 153 21.28 -8.11 7.32
N VAL A 154 21.32 -9.44 7.45
CA VAL A 154 22.02 -10.11 8.57
C VAL A 154 23.52 -9.84 8.52
N ALA A 155 24.14 -9.85 7.33
CA ALA A 155 25.57 -9.56 7.17
C ALA A 155 25.94 -8.12 7.56
N SER A 156 25.03 -7.17 7.43
CA SER A 156 25.17 -5.78 7.87
C SER A 156 25.00 -5.59 9.39
N GLU A 157 24.31 -6.51 10.08
CA GLU A 157 24.06 -6.46 11.53
C GLU A 157 25.20 -7.09 12.39
N GLY A 158 26.18 -7.80 11.80
CA GLY A 158 27.17 -8.58 12.56
C GLY A 158 28.55 -8.80 11.91
N GLN A 159 29.43 -9.52 12.62
CA GLN A 159 30.84 -9.76 12.23
C GLN A 159 31.05 -10.97 11.29
N LEU A 160 30.02 -11.80 11.05
CA LEU A 160 30.01 -13.00 10.18
C LEU A 160 29.88 -12.64 8.68
N SER A 161 30.54 -11.55 8.27
CA SER A 161 30.05 -10.72 7.17
C SER A 161 30.31 -11.31 5.78
N ARG A 162 31.49 -11.90 5.51
CA ARG A 162 31.89 -12.19 4.11
C ARG A 162 31.13 -13.33 3.45
N ASP A 163 30.89 -14.43 4.15
CA ASP A 163 30.24 -15.60 3.55
C ASP A 163 28.77 -15.30 3.21
N LEU A 164 28.06 -14.61 4.11
CA LEU A 164 26.68 -14.17 3.86
C LEU A 164 26.58 -13.11 2.74
N TRP A 165 27.60 -12.26 2.59
CA TRP A 165 27.69 -11.35 1.45
C TRP A 165 27.86 -12.10 0.14
N ALA A 166 28.75 -13.10 0.09
CA ALA A 166 28.95 -13.92 -1.11
C ALA A 166 27.70 -14.74 -1.45
N GLU A 167 27.05 -15.36 -0.45
CA GLU A 167 25.78 -16.07 -0.64
C GLU A 167 24.67 -15.13 -1.11
N SER A 168 24.61 -13.91 -0.57
CA SER A 168 23.67 -12.89 -1.02
C SER A 168 23.85 -12.55 -2.50
N THR A 169 25.09 -12.32 -2.94
CA THR A 169 25.41 -12.07 -4.35
C THR A 169 25.01 -13.24 -5.23
N ALA A 170 25.32 -14.48 -4.84
CA ALA A 170 24.96 -15.68 -5.61
C ALA A 170 23.44 -15.81 -5.83
N HIS A 171 22.62 -15.43 -4.84
CA HIS A 171 21.16 -15.40 -5.00
C HIS A 171 20.70 -14.32 -6.00
N PHE A 172 21.34 -13.16 -6.03
CA PHE A 172 21.01 -12.13 -7.04
C PHE A 172 21.44 -12.55 -8.44
N GLU A 173 22.63 -13.13 -8.60
CA GLU A 173 23.10 -13.68 -9.89
C GLU A 173 22.17 -14.78 -10.41
N ALA A 174 21.72 -15.68 -9.54
CA ALA A 174 20.75 -16.71 -9.92
C ALA A 174 19.39 -16.13 -10.33
N ALA A 175 18.93 -15.08 -9.65
CA ALA A 175 17.70 -14.38 -10.05
C ALA A 175 17.86 -13.66 -11.40
N GLU A 176 19.01 -13.04 -11.65
CA GLU A 176 19.33 -12.40 -12.93
C GLU A 176 19.30 -13.40 -14.08
N GLU A 177 20.01 -14.53 -13.94
CA GLU A 177 20.06 -15.59 -14.96
C GLU A 177 18.67 -16.15 -15.29
N LEU A 178 17.81 -16.34 -14.28
CA LEU A 178 16.43 -16.78 -14.48
C LEU A 178 15.59 -15.76 -15.26
N LEU A 179 15.74 -14.47 -14.93
CA LEU A 179 14.94 -13.40 -15.51
C LEU A 179 15.43 -13.02 -16.92
N ASP A 180 16.70 -13.22 -17.24
CA ASP A 180 17.27 -12.96 -18.57
C ASP A 180 16.68 -13.86 -19.67
N ALA A 181 16.13 -15.01 -19.30
CA ALA A 181 15.45 -15.92 -20.23
C ALA A 181 14.12 -15.38 -20.78
N PHE A 182 13.53 -14.36 -20.15
CA PHE A 182 12.17 -13.88 -20.46
C PHE A 182 12.12 -12.36 -20.58
N ASP A 183 11.67 -11.81 -21.71
CA ASP A 183 11.46 -10.36 -21.85
C ASP A 183 10.04 -9.97 -21.36
N PRO A 184 9.89 -9.11 -20.32
CA PRO A 184 8.59 -8.64 -19.85
C PRO A 184 7.73 -7.97 -20.91
N ILE A 185 8.34 -7.34 -21.91
CA ILE A 185 7.60 -6.70 -23.00
C ILE A 185 7.05 -7.76 -23.96
N GLU A 186 7.85 -8.76 -24.34
CA GLU A 186 7.40 -9.85 -25.22
C GLU A 186 6.33 -10.72 -24.52
N GLU A 187 6.50 -10.98 -23.23
CA GLU A 187 5.53 -11.72 -22.39
C GLU A 187 4.30 -10.89 -21.99
N MET A 188 4.33 -9.57 -22.25
CA MET A 188 3.31 -8.61 -21.82
C MET A 188 3.04 -8.70 -20.30
N SER A 189 4.11 -8.84 -19.51
CA SER A 189 4.06 -9.17 -18.08
C SER A 189 4.56 -8.02 -17.18
N PRO A 190 3.65 -7.20 -16.64
CA PRO A 190 3.98 -6.26 -15.56
C PRO A 190 4.57 -6.97 -14.33
N LEU A 191 4.12 -8.20 -14.02
CA LEU A 191 4.63 -8.98 -12.91
C LEU A 191 6.13 -9.30 -13.06
N LEU A 192 6.55 -9.70 -14.26
CA LEU A 192 7.96 -9.97 -14.56
C LEU A 192 8.80 -8.69 -14.55
N ALA A 193 8.27 -7.60 -15.11
CA ALA A 193 8.91 -6.28 -15.04
C ALA A 193 9.11 -5.82 -13.60
N ALA A 194 8.12 -6.02 -12.72
CA ALA A 194 8.23 -5.74 -11.29
C ALA A 194 9.33 -6.55 -10.61
N THR A 195 9.46 -7.84 -10.93
CA THR A 195 10.48 -8.71 -10.33
C THR A 195 11.88 -8.36 -10.81
N ARG A 196 12.07 -8.07 -12.11
CA ARG A 196 13.31 -7.47 -12.62
C ARG A 196 13.61 -6.16 -11.90
N TYR A 197 12.60 -5.30 -11.73
CA TYR A 197 12.79 -4.03 -11.03
C TYR A 197 13.25 -4.19 -9.58
N LEU A 198 12.84 -5.23 -8.87
CA LEU A 198 13.31 -5.50 -7.50
C LEU A 198 14.77 -5.96 -7.43
N LEU A 199 15.28 -6.58 -8.51
CA LEU A 199 16.65 -7.07 -8.63
C LEU A 199 17.70 -5.94 -8.68
N VAL A 200 17.33 -4.72 -9.08
CA VAL A 200 18.27 -3.58 -9.25
C VAL A 200 19.13 -3.28 -8.02
N ARG A 201 18.69 -3.65 -6.81
CA ARG A 201 19.47 -3.46 -5.58
C ARG A 201 20.56 -4.51 -5.38
N GLY A 202 20.49 -5.60 -6.12
CA GLY A 202 21.35 -6.78 -6.03
C GLY A 202 22.54 -6.75 -6.98
N ILE A 203 22.42 -6.05 -8.10
CA ILE A 203 23.33 -6.14 -9.27
C ILE A 203 24.24 -4.92 -9.43
N GLU A 204 25.38 -5.09 -10.10
CA GLU A 204 26.47 -4.09 -10.21
C GLU A 204 26.03 -2.79 -10.90
N ASP A 205 25.22 -2.88 -11.97
CA ASP A 205 24.77 -1.73 -12.77
C ASP A 205 23.33 -1.29 -12.47
N GLY A 206 22.75 -1.74 -11.35
CA GLY A 206 21.33 -1.53 -11.05
C GLY A 206 20.91 -0.05 -10.97
N ALA A 207 21.81 0.85 -10.55
CA ALA A 207 21.54 2.29 -10.53
C ALA A 207 21.29 2.87 -11.94
N THR A 208 21.97 2.34 -12.95
CA THR A 208 21.84 2.76 -14.35
C THR A 208 20.54 2.23 -14.95
N LEU A 209 20.16 0.99 -14.61
CA LEU A 209 18.96 0.30 -15.12
C LEU A 209 17.66 0.74 -14.42
N CYS A 210 17.76 1.26 -13.19
CA CYS A 210 16.64 1.60 -12.32
C CYS A 210 15.60 2.55 -12.93
N ARG A 211 15.96 3.40 -13.90
CA ARG A 211 14.97 4.30 -14.54
C ARG A 211 14.27 3.60 -15.69
N ASP A 212 15.04 2.96 -16.56
CA ASP A 212 14.53 2.30 -17.75
C ASP A 212 13.58 1.15 -17.36
N TRP A 213 13.97 0.29 -16.42
CA TRP A 213 13.11 -0.81 -15.96
C TRP A 213 11.85 -0.33 -15.22
N TYR A 214 11.91 0.85 -14.59
CA TYR A 214 10.71 1.46 -14.00
C TYR A 214 9.77 2.00 -15.09
N GLU A 215 10.32 2.59 -16.15
CA GLU A 215 9.56 3.07 -17.30
C GLU A 215 8.88 1.90 -18.03
N ASP A 216 9.60 0.79 -18.26
CA ASP A 216 9.03 -0.44 -18.84
C ASP A 216 7.86 -0.98 -18.00
N TRP A 217 8.01 -1.03 -16.67
CA TRP A 217 6.92 -1.46 -15.78
C TRP A 217 5.72 -0.51 -15.87
N CYS A 218 5.93 0.81 -15.89
CA CYS A 218 4.83 1.76 -16.03
C CYS A 218 4.17 1.73 -17.41
N ASP A 219 4.92 1.44 -18.48
CA ASP A 219 4.37 1.31 -19.83
C ASP A 219 3.51 0.04 -19.95
N LEU A 220 3.93 -1.05 -19.29
CA LEU A 220 3.17 -2.29 -19.21
C LEU A 220 1.90 -2.15 -18.36
N ASP A 221 1.96 -1.40 -17.27
CA ASP A 221 0.83 -1.17 -16.35
C ASP A 221 0.86 0.24 -15.71
N PRO A 222 0.31 1.26 -16.39
CA PRO A 222 0.36 2.66 -15.93
C PRO A 222 -0.55 2.96 -14.74
N GLU A 223 -1.37 2.00 -14.32
CA GLU A 223 -2.30 2.11 -13.20
C GLU A 223 -1.78 1.43 -11.92
N ASP A 224 -0.69 0.66 -12.00
CA ASP A 224 -0.13 -0.02 -10.83
C ASP A 224 0.58 0.95 -9.89
N ALA A 225 -0.04 1.18 -8.73
CA ALA A 225 0.54 2.00 -7.68
C ALA A 225 1.84 1.42 -7.10
N SER A 226 2.05 0.10 -7.19
CA SER A 226 3.23 -0.59 -6.66
C SER A 226 4.50 -0.17 -7.39
N ALA A 227 4.42 0.09 -8.70
CA ALA A 227 5.53 0.58 -9.50
C ALA A 227 6.06 1.90 -8.95
N HIS A 228 5.16 2.87 -8.77
CA HIS A 228 5.48 4.19 -8.24
C HIS A 228 5.99 4.12 -6.80
N ALA A 229 5.38 3.30 -5.94
CA ALA A 229 5.80 3.15 -4.55
C ALA A 229 7.23 2.56 -4.46
N THR A 230 7.51 1.52 -5.24
CA THR A 230 8.82 0.86 -5.23
C THR A 230 9.90 1.80 -5.76
N HIS A 231 9.63 2.48 -6.88
CA HIS A 231 10.56 3.46 -7.44
C HIS A 231 10.80 4.64 -6.49
N ALA A 232 9.77 5.10 -5.77
CA ALA A 232 9.92 6.16 -4.78
C ALA A 232 10.94 5.79 -3.68
N ILE A 233 10.92 4.55 -3.18
CA ILE A 233 11.91 4.07 -2.21
C ILE A 233 13.31 4.11 -2.81
N HIS A 234 13.47 3.61 -4.04
CA HIS A 234 14.75 3.58 -4.75
C HIS A 234 15.30 4.99 -5.05
N MET A 235 14.44 6.01 -5.14
CA MET A 235 14.83 7.41 -5.35
C MET A 235 15.14 8.17 -4.05
N LEU A 236 15.10 7.52 -2.88
CA LEU A 236 15.56 8.12 -1.63
C LEU A 236 17.10 8.15 -1.54
N PRO A 237 17.69 9.04 -0.70
CA PRO A 237 19.14 9.20 -0.59
C PRO A 237 19.94 7.96 -0.19
N ASP A 238 19.33 7.01 0.51
CA ASP A 238 19.99 5.78 0.95
C ASP A 238 20.11 4.72 -0.17
N TRP A 239 19.53 5.01 -1.33
CA TRP A 239 19.49 4.11 -2.49
C TRP A 239 20.13 4.78 -3.71
N PHE A 240 19.38 5.04 -4.78
CA PHE A 240 19.92 5.58 -6.05
C PHE A 240 19.63 7.06 -6.25
N GLY A 241 19.02 7.72 -5.26
CA GLY A 241 18.49 9.07 -5.43
C GLY A 241 19.09 10.13 -4.54
N SER A 242 18.42 11.28 -4.56
CA SER A 242 18.68 12.43 -3.68
C SER A 242 17.36 13.18 -3.52
N LEU A 243 17.22 14.03 -2.50
CA LEU A 243 15.97 14.78 -2.29
C LEU A 243 15.58 15.65 -3.49
N ALA A 244 16.57 16.20 -4.20
CA ALA A 244 16.34 17.01 -5.40
C ALA A 244 15.92 16.14 -6.60
N ALA A 245 16.58 14.97 -6.78
CA ALA A 245 16.21 14.03 -7.83
C ALA A 245 14.82 13.43 -7.59
N PHE A 246 14.48 13.14 -6.33
CA PHE A 246 13.19 12.57 -5.93
C PHE A 246 12.00 13.40 -6.42
N GLU A 247 12.02 14.72 -6.20
CA GLU A 247 10.92 15.62 -6.64
C GLU A 247 10.81 15.65 -8.17
N LYS A 248 11.94 15.57 -8.88
CA LYS A 248 11.95 15.48 -10.34
C LYS A 248 11.33 14.17 -10.81
N GLU A 249 11.68 13.04 -10.19
CA GLU A 249 11.11 11.73 -10.52
C GLU A 249 9.62 11.65 -10.20
N ALA A 250 9.17 12.16 -9.05
CA ALA A 250 7.75 12.19 -8.71
C ALA A 250 6.93 12.94 -9.77
N ARG A 251 7.47 14.04 -10.33
CA ARG A 251 6.84 14.79 -11.43
C ARG A 251 6.91 14.05 -12.76
N LYS A 252 8.02 13.39 -13.07
CA LYS A 252 8.18 12.57 -14.29
C LYS A 252 7.17 11.42 -14.28
N ALA A 253 7.09 10.68 -13.17
CA ALA A 253 6.13 9.61 -12.95
C ALA A 253 4.69 10.07 -13.21
N ALA A 254 4.29 11.19 -12.59
CA ALA A 254 2.94 11.74 -12.78
C ALA A 254 2.68 12.27 -14.19
N ALA A 255 3.70 12.66 -14.96
CA ALA A 255 3.52 13.05 -16.35
C ALA A 255 3.38 11.83 -17.27
N MET A 256 4.13 10.76 -16.99
CA MET A 256 4.09 9.51 -17.73
C MET A 256 2.72 8.83 -17.63
N THR A 257 2.16 8.77 -16.42
CA THR A 257 0.88 8.09 -16.16
C THR A 257 -0.33 9.03 -16.09
N ASP A 258 -0.18 10.32 -16.48
CA ASP A 258 -1.25 11.34 -16.40
C ASP A 258 -2.52 10.91 -17.14
N HIS A 259 -2.34 10.26 -18.29
CA HIS A 259 -3.44 9.79 -19.14
C HIS A 259 -4.27 8.67 -18.49
N ALA A 260 -3.68 7.90 -17.57
CA ALA A 260 -4.31 6.76 -16.91
C ALA A 260 -4.81 7.12 -15.51
N THR A 261 -3.96 7.76 -14.69
CA THR A 261 -4.23 8.00 -13.27
C THR A 261 -4.10 9.47 -12.85
N GLY A 262 -3.98 10.40 -13.80
CA GLY A 262 -3.77 11.81 -13.51
C GLY A 262 -2.50 12.02 -12.68
N GLN A 263 -2.61 12.75 -11.58
CA GLN A 263 -1.47 13.03 -10.71
C GLN A 263 -1.27 11.99 -9.59
N ALA A 264 -1.94 10.83 -9.63
CA ALA A 264 -1.88 9.83 -8.56
C ALA A 264 -0.44 9.37 -8.24
N ALA A 265 0.41 9.21 -9.25
CA ALA A 265 1.82 8.84 -9.04
C ALA A 265 2.56 9.82 -8.13
N TYR A 266 2.31 11.13 -8.26
CA TYR A 266 2.90 12.16 -7.40
C TYR A 266 2.49 11.96 -5.93
N ALA A 267 1.22 11.62 -5.68
CA ALA A 267 0.75 11.32 -4.34
C ALA A 267 1.41 10.04 -3.79
N ILE A 268 1.46 8.97 -4.59
CA ILE A 268 2.05 7.68 -4.17
C ILE A 268 3.53 7.86 -3.80
N PHE A 269 4.30 8.62 -4.57
CA PHE A 269 5.69 8.93 -4.25
C PHE A 269 5.85 9.53 -2.85
N HIS A 270 5.15 10.64 -2.58
CA HIS A 270 5.30 11.34 -1.32
C HIS A 270 4.65 10.61 -0.13
N MET A 271 3.58 9.86 -0.35
CA MET A 271 3.01 8.95 0.65
C MET A 271 4.02 7.88 1.06
N THR A 272 4.68 7.27 0.07
CA THR A 272 5.69 6.24 0.30
C THR A 272 6.92 6.80 1.00
N ALA A 273 7.43 7.95 0.55
CA ALA A 273 8.56 8.62 1.21
C ALA A 273 8.24 8.97 2.67
N ARG A 274 7.03 9.48 2.95
CA ARG A 274 6.60 9.74 4.33
C ARG A 274 6.56 8.47 5.17
N GLN A 275 6.04 7.38 4.62
CA GLN A 275 5.99 6.11 5.33
C GLN A 275 7.39 5.60 5.69
N GLN A 276 8.37 5.79 4.79
CA GLN A 276 9.76 5.37 5.03
C GLN A 276 10.50 6.29 6.02
N LEU A 277 10.29 7.61 5.92
CA LEU A 277 11.07 8.60 6.68
C LEU A 277 10.38 9.08 7.96
N GLY A 278 9.10 8.76 8.14
CA GLY A 278 8.27 9.23 9.25
C GLY A 278 7.73 10.66 9.08
N ASP A 279 8.21 11.43 8.10
CA ASP A 279 7.73 12.78 7.82
C ASP A 279 7.73 13.11 6.31
N MET A 280 7.02 14.18 5.93
CA MET A 280 7.01 14.68 4.56
C MET A 280 8.40 15.19 4.17
N LEU A 281 8.79 14.95 2.92
CA LEU A 281 10.00 15.54 2.37
C LEU A 281 9.91 17.07 2.35
N PRO A 282 11.00 17.80 2.67
CA PRO A 282 11.00 19.26 2.67
C PRO A 282 10.79 19.85 1.27
N THR A 283 11.01 19.06 0.22
CA THR A 283 10.87 19.45 -1.19
C THR A 283 9.44 19.33 -1.72
N VAL A 284 8.49 18.78 -0.95
CA VAL A 284 7.13 18.53 -1.44
C VAL A 284 6.40 19.83 -1.80
N ASP A 285 5.80 19.86 -2.99
CA ASP A 285 4.79 20.86 -3.33
C ASP A 285 3.46 20.45 -2.69
N LEU A 286 3.17 21.00 -1.51
CA LEU A 286 1.97 20.63 -0.74
C LEU A 286 0.68 20.83 -1.54
N VAL A 287 0.56 21.87 -2.37
CA VAL A 287 -0.68 22.13 -3.11
C VAL A 287 -0.87 21.09 -4.21
N ARG A 288 0.21 20.75 -4.92
CA ARG A 288 0.23 19.68 -5.91
C ARG A 288 -0.07 18.33 -5.26
N PHE A 289 0.54 18.04 -4.11
CA PHE A 289 0.31 16.82 -3.34
C PHE A 289 -1.15 16.64 -2.95
N LEU A 290 -1.78 17.68 -2.38
CA LEU A 290 -3.20 17.63 -2.01
C LEU A 290 -4.13 17.42 -3.20
N ARG A 291 -3.79 17.95 -4.38
CA ARG A 291 -4.51 17.68 -5.63
C ARG A 291 -4.30 16.24 -6.10
N ALA A 292 -3.06 15.76 -6.09
CA ALA A 292 -2.69 14.40 -6.45
C ALA A 292 -3.40 13.34 -5.59
N LEU A 293 -3.64 13.63 -4.30
CA LEU A 293 -4.43 12.75 -3.42
C LEU A 293 -5.88 12.58 -3.91
N THR A 294 -6.42 13.53 -4.67
CA THR A 294 -7.74 13.38 -5.31
C THR A 294 -7.69 12.37 -6.44
N ASP A 295 -6.69 12.46 -7.30
CA ASP A 295 -6.54 11.53 -8.42
C ASP A 295 -6.24 10.11 -7.91
N TYR A 296 -5.42 9.97 -6.87
CA TYR A 296 -5.17 8.69 -6.18
C TYR A 296 -6.47 8.03 -5.68
N GLN A 297 -7.38 8.81 -5.10
CA GLN A 297 -8.69 8.30 -4.67
C GLN A 297 -9.59 7.99 -5.87
N ALA A 298 -9.62 8.85 -6.88
CA ALA A 298 -10.49 8.73 -8.05
C ALA A 298 -10.15 7.51 -8.92
N ALA A 299 -8.88 7.10 -8.96
CA ALA A 299 -8.42 5.95 -9.75
C ALA A 299 -9.16 4.63 -9.42
N THR A 300 -9.73 4.49 -8.21
CA THR A 300 -10.57 3.32 -7.85
C THR A 300 -11.92 3.69 -7.25
N GLY A 301 -12.06 4.89 -6.66
CA GLY A 301 -13.26 5.32 -5.95
C GLY A 301 -13.60 4.51 -4.68
N CYS A 302 -12.69 3.65 -4.21
CA CYS A 302 -12.92 2.74 -3.08
C CYS A 302 -12.85 3.44 -1.70
N GLN A 303 -13.40 2.78 -0.68
CA GLN A 303 -13.33 3.28 0.70
C GLN A 303 -11.97 3.06 1.33
N HIS A 304 -11.22 2.05 0.89
CA HIS A 304 -9.84 1.83 1.32
C HIS A 304 -8.95 3.07 1.11
N ARG A 305 -8.89 3.60 -0.12
CA ARG A 305 -8.08 4.79 -0.44
C ARG A 305 -8.61 6.06 0.22
N ALA A 306 -9.93 6.21 0.35
CA ALA A 306 -10.52 7.33 1.09
C ALA A 306 -10.08 7.33 2.57
N ASN A 307 -10.04 6.16 3.22
CA ASN A 307 -9.57 6.01 4.59
C ASN A 307 -8.06 6.29 4.72
N ILE A 308 -7.23 5.79 3.80
CA ILE A 308 -5.78 6.12 3.78
C ILE A 308 -5.56 7.63 3.68
N VAL A 309 -6.24 8.29 2.74
CA VAL A 309 -6.07 9.74 2.56
C VAL A 309 -6.60 10.53 3.76
N ALA A 310 -7.75 10.15 4.33
CA ALA A 310 -8.28 10.80 5.53
C ALA A 310 -7.33 10.65 6.74
N SER A 311 -6.78 9.46 6.94
CA SER A 311 -5.78 9.17 7.98
C SER A 311 -4.51 10.01 7.80
N LEU A 312 -3.95 10.02 6.59
CA LEU A 312 -2.78 10.82 6.25
C LEU A 312 -2.99 12.33 6.50
N LEU A 313 -4.09 12.89 5.97
CA LEU A 313 -4.41 14.30 6.14
C LEU A 313 -4.65 14.65 7.63
N THR A 314 -5.17 13.70 8.40
CA THR A 314 -5.32 13.84 9.84
C THR A 314 -3.97 13.99 10.53
N ASN A 315 -2.98 13.16 10.18
CA ASN A 315 -1.65 13.22 10.78
C ASN A 315 -0.90 14.50 10.36
N LEU A 316 -0.96 14.87 9.08
CA LEU A 316 -0.42 16.15 8.62
C LEU A 316 -1.05 17.35 9.34
N MET A 317 -2.37 17.30 9.59
CA MET A 317 -3.05 18.34 10.33
C MET A 317 -2.57 18.42 11.79
N ARG A 318 -2.29 17.28 12.44
CA ARG A 318 -1.70 17.24 13.78
C ARG A 318 -0.32 17.87 13.77
N ASP A 319 0.55 17.44 12.86
CA ASP A 319 1.93 17.93 12.75
C ASP A 319 1.96 19.45 12.55
N TYR A 320 1.17 19.97 11.61
CA TYR A 320 1.11 21.42 11.36
C TYR A 320 0.49 22.22 12.51
N ARG A 321 -0.39 21.63 13.33
CA ARG A 321 -0.85 22.28 14.57
C ARG A 321 0.25 22.37 15.61
N LEU A 322 1.06 21.32 15.76
CA LEU A 322 2.19 21.30 16.68
C LEU A 322 3.27 22.31 16.30
N CYS A 323 3.51 22.51 15.00
CA CYS A 323 4.41 23.55 14.50
C CYS A 323 3.92 24.98 14.81
N GLY A 324 2.62 25.17 15.07
CA GLY A 324 2.06 26.45 15.47
C GLY A 324 1.90 27.46 14.33
N PRO A 325 1.99 28.78 14.60
CA PRO A 325 1.66 29.83 13.63
C PRO A 325 2.48 29.79 12.32
N THR A 326 3.69 29.23 12.34
CA THR A 326 4.56 29.11 11.16
C THR A 326 3.99 28.18 10.09
N CYS A 327 3.11 27.24 10.46
CA CYS A 327 2.45 26.30 9.56
C CYS A 327 0.97 26.63 9.30
N ALA A 328 0.52 27.85 9.60
CA ALA A 328 -0.89 28.24 9.48
C ALA A 328 -1.45 28.07 8.04
N TYR A 329 -0.61 28.34 7.02
CA TYR A 329 -0.98 28.14 5.63
C TYR A 329 -1.20 26.66 5.30
N GLN A 330 -0.24 25.81 5.66
CA GLN A 330 -0.27 24.37 5.46
C GLN A 330 -1.45 23.75 6.21
N LEU A 331 -1.64 24.12 7.47
CA LEU A 331 -2.77 23.71 8.29
C LEU A 331 -4.11 24.03 7.62
N THR A 332 -4.26 25.23 7.06
CA THR A 332 -5.49 25.63 6.35
C THR A 332 -5.74 24.76 5.12
N LYS A 333 -4.70 24.48 4.33
CA LYS A 333 -4.80 23.65 3.12
C LYS A 333 -5.12 22.20 3.45
N VAL A 334 -4.44 21.60 4.42
CA VAL A 334 -4.68 20.23 4.85
C VAL A 334 -6.06 20.09 5.49
N ARG A 335 -6.50 21.03 6.33
CA ARG A 335 -7.86 21.02 6.89
C ARG A 335 -8.93 21.06 5.79
N ALA A 336 -8.75 21.91 4.77
CA ALA A 336 -9.68 21.98 3.66
C ALA A 336 -9.74 20.66 2.87
N ALA A 337 -8.59 20.04 2.59
CA ALA A 337 -8.52 18.74 1.94
C ALA A 337 -9.15 17.62 2.78
N LEU A 338 -8.87 17.58 4.09
CA LEU A 338 -9.47 16.61 5.01
C LEU A 338 -10.99 16.77 5.03
N SER A 339 -11.47 18.00 5.13
CA SER A 339 -12.90 18.30 5.04
C SER A 339 -13.50 17.78 3.74
N ASP A 340 -12.89 18.04 2.59
CA ASP A 340 -13.39 17.53 1.31
C ASP A 340 -13.52 15.99 1.31
N VAL A 341 -12.49 15.28 1.76
CA VAL A 341 -12.52 13.81 1.84
C VAL A 341 -13.62 13.33 2.77
N LEU A 342 -13.73 13.89 3.98
CA LEU A 342 -14.76 13.46 4.94
C LEU A 342 -16.17 13.75 4.44
N TRP A 343 -16.44 14.90 3.83
CA TRP A 343 -17.77 15.26 3.37
C TRP A 343 -18.19 14.56 2.07
N ASN A 344 -17.23 14.30 1.17
CA ASN A 344 -17.54 13.93 -0.20
C ASN A 344 -17.11 12.52 -0.60
N ARG A 345 -16.24 11.85 0.18
CA ARG A 345 -15.63 10.57 -0.23
C ARG A 345 -15.65 9.48 0.81
N LEU A 346 -15.54 9.84 2.10
CA LEU A 346 -15.55 8.87 3.19
C LEU A 346 -16.98 8.60 3.66
N HIS A 347 -17.54 7.43 3.38
CA HIS A 347 -18.87 7.05 3.85
C HIS A 347 -18.88 5.79 4.73
N GLU A 348 -17.74 5.13 4.84
CA GLU A 348 -17.44 4.01 5.73
C GLU A 348 -16.03 4.17 6.28
N VAL A 349 -15.85 3.84 7.57
CA VAL A 349 -14.55 3.93 8.25
C VAL A 349 -13.92 2.55 8.36
N HIS A 350 -12.66 2.43 7.93
CA HIS A 350 -11.84 1.22 8.09
C HIS A 350 -10.76 1.51 9.14
N LEU A 351 -10.98 1.12 10.39
CA LEU A 351 -10.15 1.55 11.53
C LEU A 351 -8.68 1.15 11.41
N ASP A 352 -8.39 0.01 10.79
CA ASP A 352 -7.03 -0.47 10.52
C ASP A 352 -6.21 0.46 9.61
N ARG A 353 -6.85 1.39 8.89
CA ARG A 353 -6.16 2.41 8.08
C ARG A 353 -5.83 3.69 8.84
N TRP A 354 -6.45 3.91 10.01
CA TRP A 354 -6.24 5.11 10.81
C TRP A 354 -5.04 4.93 11.72
N GLU A 355 -4.00 5.74 11.53
CA GLU A 355 -2.84 5.75 12.44
C GLU A 355 -3.32 6.13 13.84
N ASN A 356 -2.99 5.35 14.87
CA ASN A 356 -3.56 5.50 16.23
C ASN A 356 -5.08 5.22 16.35
N GLY A 357 -5.68 4.57 15.35
CA GLY A 357 -7.04 4.06 15.37
C GLY A 357 -8.09 5.11 15.72
N ALA A 358 -8.91 4.81 16.72
CA ALA A 358 -10.04 5.63 17.13
C ALA A 358 -9.64 7.05 17.60
N ASP A 359 -8.42 7.26 18.11
CA ASP A 359 -7.97 8.57 18.58
C ASP A 359 -7.80 9.55 17.39
N SER A 360 -7.18 9.11 16.29
CA SER A 360 -7.06 9.93 15.07
C SER A 360 -8.40 10.15 14.38
N LEU A 361 -9.26 9.12 14.34
CA LEU A 361 -10.61 9.29 13.84
C LEU A 361 -11.37 10.38 14.63
N ALA A 362 -11.34 10.32 15.96
CA ALA A 362 -11.99 11.32 16.82
C ALA A 362 -11.45 12.73 16.55
N PHE A 363 -10.13 12.86 16.35
CA PHE A 363 -9.50 14.13 16.00
C PHE A 363 -10.00 14.69 14.68
N ALA A 364 -10.01 13.87 13.62
CA ALA A 364 -10.48 14.30 12.31
C ALA A 364 -11.94 14.73 12.33
N LEU A 365 -12.81 13.94 12.98
CA LEU A 365 -14.22 14.23 13.09
C LEU A 365 -14.49 15.48 13.94
N GLY A 366 -13.75 15.66 15.04
CA GLY A 366 -13.83 16.85 15.87
C GLY A 366 -13.45 18.11 15.09
N GLU A 367 -12.39 18.05 14.29
CA GLU A 367 -11.89 19.21 13.54
C GLU A 367 -12.82 19.64 12.41
N VAL A 368 -13.46 18.68 11.74
CA VAL A 368 -14.35 18.97 10.60
C VAL A 368 -15.80 19.20 11.03
N PHE A 369 -16.30 18.48 12.04
CA PHE A 369 -17.70 18.53 12.45
C PHE A 369 -17.94 19.17 13.84
N GLY A 370 -16.90 19.59 14.55
CA GLY A 370 -16.95 20.11 15.93
C GLY A 370 -18.07 21.13 16.20
N PRO A 371 -18.24 22.18 15.39
CA PRO A 371 -19.33 23.14 15.58
C PRO A 371 -20.74 22.52 15.54
N ALA A 372 -20.95 21.50 14.70
CA ALA A 372 -22.23 20.79 14.63
C ALA A 372 -22.40 19.79 15.78
N LEU A 373 -21.33 19.09 16.16
CA LEU A 373 -21.32 18.15 17.29
C LEU A 373 -21.68 18.84 18.61
N LYS A 374 -21.17 20.07 18.83
CA LYS A 374 -21.54 20.92 19.99
C LYS A 374 -23.03 21.20 20.07
N ARG A 375 -23.73 21.29 18.93
CA ARG A 375 -25.19 21.47 18.86
C ARG A 375 -25.96 20.16 18.98
N GLY A 376 -25.29 19.07 19.35
CA GLY A 376 -25.89 17.76 19.53
C GLY A 376 -26.09 16.98 18.22
N ALA A 377 -25.52 17.43 17.10
CA ALA A 377 -25.60 16.68 15.85
C ALA A 377 -24.87 15.32 15.96
N ARG A 378 -25.32 14.37 15.16
CA ARG A 378 -24.66 13.08 14.94
C ARG A 378 -24.07 13.05 13.53
N ILE A 379 -22.97 12.34 13.35
CA ILE A 379 -22.28 12.16 12.07
C ILE A 379 -22.82 10.88 11.44
N CYS A 380 -23.39 10.96 10.25
CA CYS A 380 -23.93 9.82 9.53
C CYS A 380 -23.48 9.87 8.07
N ARG A 381 -23.62 8.76 7.35
CA ARG A 381 -23.46 8.76 5.89
C ARG A 381 -24.44 9.74 5.24
N ARG A 382 -23.95 10.56 4.32
CA ARG A 382 -24.73 11.48 3.49
C ARG A 382 -24.17 11.52 2.08
N GLY A 383 -24.88 10.89 1.14
CA GLY A 383 -24.40 10.76 -0.23
C GLY A 383 -23.14 9.88 -0.28
N THR A 384 -22.08 10.41 -0.89
CA THR A 384 -20.79 9.75 -1.07
C THR A 384 -19.81 9.96 0.09
N GLY A 385 -20.16 10.79 1.09
CA GLY A 385 -19.33 11.00 2.26
C GLY A 385 -20.10 11.01 3.60
N LEU A 386 -19.50 11.61 4.61
CA LEU A 386 -20.09 11.86 5.92
C LEU A 386 -20.87 13.18 5.91
N GLY A 387 -21.83 13.29 6.82
CA GLY A 387 -22.49 14.56 7.09
C GLY A 387 -23.10 14.58 8.47
N THR A 388 -23.65 15.73 8.86
CA THR A 388 -24.25 15.92 10.17
C THR A 388 -25.77 15.92 10.10
N ARG A 389 -26.40 15.27 11.08
CA ARG A 389 -27.85 15.26 11.28
C ARG A 389 -28.14 15.67 12.72
N VAL A 390 -28.94 16.73 12.87
CA VAL A 390 -29.47 17.11 14.19
C VAL A 390 -30.66 16.18 14.50
N PRO A 391 -30.66 15.48 15.65
CA PRO A 391 -31.84 14.71 16.07
C PRO A 391 -33.05 15.63 16.13
N ARG A 392 -34.17 15.25 15.51
CA ARG A 392 -35.45 15.94 15.74
C ARG A 392 -35.95 15.50 17.11
N ASN A 393 -36.22 16.47 17.99
CA ASN A 393 -36.83 16.24 19.30
C ASN A 393 -38.19 15.57 19.20
#